data_AF-A0A1X0G3V6-F1
#
_entry.id   AF-A0A1X0G3V6-F1
#
_cell.length_a   1.000
_cell.length_b   1.000
_cell.length_c   1.000
_cell.angle_alpha   90.00
_cell.angle_beta   90.00
_cell.angle_gamma   90.00
#
_symmetry.space_group_name_H-M   'P 1'
#
loop_
_entity.id
_entity.type
_entity.pdbx_description
1 polymer ?
#
loop_
_entity_poly.entity_id
_entity_poly.type
_entity_poly.pdbx_seq_one_letter_code
_entity_poly.pdbx_strand_id
1 'polypeptide(L)'
;MTSPDRWRELTDAVIGHVAKPAGAVSVEEWADALTPDAFRLFYGPTRAVELGHGATMEVVTRGTQSCDGRIEDHGILVHGGSDESITATSARALAAALTEAAREIESLR
;
A
#
# COMPACT_ATOMS: atom_id res chain seq x y z
N MET A 1 25.04 -3.31 -19.05
CA MET A 1 24.05 -4.03 -18.23
C MET A 1 24.58 -4.01 -16.80
N THR A 2 24.20 -3.00 -16.01
CA THR A 2 24.61 -2.88 -14.62
C THR A 2 23.87 -3.94 -13.79
N SER A 3 24.60 -4.64 -12.90
CA SER A 3 24.00 -5.60 -11.98
C SER A 3 22.86 -4.94 -11.18
N PRO A 4 21.72 -5.60 -10.95
CA PRO A 4 20.64 -5.10 -10.07
C PRO A 4 21.16 -4.59 -8.71
N ASP A 5 22.20 -5.23 -8.19
CA ASP A 5 22.82 -4.89 -6.92
C ASP A 5 23.46 -3.49 -6.92
N ARG A 6 24.04 -3.09 -8.06
CA ARG A 6 24.72 -1.79 -8.19
C ARG A 6 23.73 -0.62 -8.19
N TRP A 7 22.51 -0.84 -8.66
CA TRP A 7 21.47 0.20 -8.66
C TRP A 7 20.89 0.44 -7.26
N ARG A 8 20.72 -0.62 -6.46
CA ARG A 8 20.30 -0.48 -5.06
C ARG A 8 21.34 0.24 -4.21
N GLU A 9 22.62 -0.12 -4.33
CA GLU A 9 23.70 0.56 -3.61
C GLU A 9 23.77 2.07 -3.91
N LEU A 10 23.59 2.46 -5.18
CA LEU A 10 23.57 3.86 -5.59
C LEU A 10 22.33 4.61 -5.05
N THR A 11 21.18 3.95 -5.06
CA THR A 11 19.93 4.54 -4.54
C THR A 11 20.03 4.79 -3.03
N ASP A 12 20.51 3.80 -2.28
CA ASP A 12 20.72 3.93 -0.83
C ASP A 12 21.76 5.00 -0.49
N ALA A 13 22.80 5.16 -1.32
CA ALA A 13 23.80 6.20 -1.14
C ALA A 13 23.27 7.62 -1.41
N VAL A 14 22.28 7.79 -2.29
CA VAL A 14 21.73 9.09 -2.69
C VAL A 14 20.53 9.50 -1.84
N ILE A 15 19.59 8.58 -1.63
CA ILE A 15 18.37 8.83 -0.83
C ILE A 15 18.64 8.67 0.67
N GLY A 16 19.64 7.86 1.03
CA GLY A 16 19.89 7.50 2.41
C GLY A 16 18.88 6.48 2.94
N HIS A 17 18.98 6.19 4.24
CA HIS A 17 18.06 5.25 4.89
C HIS A 17 16.76 5.94 5.33
N VAL A 18 15.76 5.94 4.46
CA VAL A 18 14.41 6.38 4.80
C VAL A 18 13.61 5.19 5.33
N ALA A 19 13.22 5.26 6.60
CA ALA A 19 12.42 4.22 7.23
C ALA A 19 11.07 4.05 6.52
N LYS A 20 10.58 2.81 6.46
CA LYS A 20 9.23 2.55 5.95
C LYS A 20 8.18 3.26 6.84
N PRO A 21 7.06 3.73 6.27
CA PRO A 21 5.97 4.30 7.05
C PRO A 21 5.48 3.34 8.14
N ALA A 22 5.04 3.91 9.26
CA ALA A 22 4.38 3.12 10.31
C ALA A 22 3.15 2.41 9.72
N GLY A 23 2.95 1.13 10.08
CA GLY A 23 1.86 0.32 9.54
C GLY A 23 2.07 -0.24 8.13
N ALA A 24 3.09 0.22 7.38
CA ALA A 24 3.42 -0.38 6.10
C ALA A 24 3.96 -1.81 6.27
N VAL A 25 3.34 -2.77 5.59
CA VAL A 25 3.80 -4.17 5.54
C VAL A 25 4.79 -4.38 4.41
N SER A 26 4.68 -3.61 3.32
CA SER A 26 5.60 -3.63 2.20
C SER A 26 5.85 -2.21 1.66
N VAL A 27 7.00 -2.05 1.02
CA VAL A 27 7.38 -0.88 0.22
C VAL A 27 7.94 -1.36 -1.11
N GLU A 28 7.66 -0.63 -2.18
CA GLU A 28 8.29 -0.84 -3.48
C GLU A 28 9.67 -0.19 -3.54
N GLU A 29 10.39 -0.47 -4.64
CA GLU A 29 11.63 0.24 -4.95
C GLU A 29 11.34 1.72 -5.25
N TRP A 30 12.36 2.56 -5.08
CA TRP A 30 12.27 3.98 -5.40
C TRP A 30 12.10 4.16 -6.91
N ALA A 31 11.03 4.83 -7.32
CA ALA A 31 10.92 5.47 -8.61
C ALA A 31 11.75 6.75 -8.61
N ASP A 32 12.28 7.12 -9.78
CA ASP A 32 13.10 8.32 -9.98
C ASP A 32 14.28 8.44 -8.98
N ALA A 33 14.88 7.29 -8.65
CA ALA A 33 15.81 7.03 -7.53
C ALA A 33 17.10 7.90 -7.45
N LEU A 34 17.30 8.89 -8.32
CA LEU A 34 18.45 9.79 -8.35
C LEU A 34 18.04 11.26 -8.55
N THR A 35 16.78 11.58 -8.28
CA THR A 35 16.25 12.95 -8.35
C THR A 35 15.71 13.39 -6.98
N PRO A 36 15.58 14.71 -6.74
CA PRO A 36 14.87 15.21 -5.56
C PRO A 36 13.40 14.76 -5.48
N ASP A 37 12.83 14.34 -6.60
CA ASP A 37 11.43 13.91 -6.73
C ASP A 37 11.27 12.39 -6.51
N ALA A 38 12.33 11.69 -6.08
CA ALA A 38 12.29 10.26 -5.83
C ALA A 38 11.19 9.90 -4.82
N PHE A 39 10.38 8.91 -5.20
CA PHE A 39 9.27 8.42 -4.39
C PHE A 39 9.17 6.90 -4.44
N ARG A 40 8.52 6.30 -3.45
CA ARG A 40 8.17 4.88 -3.49
C ARG A 40 6.74 4.66 -3.04
N LEU A 41 6.15 3.56 -3.52
CA LEU A 41 4.86 3.12 -3.04
C LEU A 41 5.01 2.30 -1.77
N PHE A 42 4.04 2.39 -0.88
CA PHE A 42 3.93 1.51 0.27
C PHE A 42 2.52 0.96 0.40
N TYR A 43 2.41 -0.21 1.01
CA TYR A 43 1.14 -0.89 1.23
C TYR A 43 1.01 -1.29 2.70
N GLY A 44 -0.19 -1.16 3.24
CA GLY A 44 -0.57 -1.70 4.55
C GLY A 44 -1.11 -3.12 4.45
N PRO A 45 -1.66 -3.66 5.54
CA PRO A 45 -2.19 -5.02 5.57
C PRO A 45 -3.32 -5.24 4.55
N THR A 46 -3.26 -6.35 3.83
CA THR A 46 -4.35 -6.81 2.96
C THR A 46 -5.43 -7.52 3.78
N ARG A 47 -6.68 -7.10 3.62
CA ARG A 47 -7.85 -7.74 4.22
C ARG A 47 -8.69 -8.37 3.12
N ALA A 48 -8.65 -9.70 3.04
CA ALA A 48 -9.47 -10.48 2.11
C ALA A 48 -10.85 -10.77 2.73
N VAL A 49 -11.92 -10.53 1.97
CA VAL A 49 -13.30 -10.76 2.35
C VAL A 49 -13.98 -11.66 1.32
N GLU A 50 -14.40 -12.85 1.77
CA GLU A 50 -15.17 -13.80 0.96
C GLU A 50 -16.62 -13.31 0.75
N LEU A 51 -17.05 -13.27 -0.50
CA LEU A 51 -18.37 -12.75 -0.89
C LEU A 51 -19.51 -13.79 -0.85
N GLY A 52 -19.20 -15.02 -0.42
CA GLY A 52 -20.17 -16.10 -0.24
C GLY A 52 -20.50 -16.92 -1.49
N HIS A 53 -20.03 -16.48 -2.66
CA HIS A 53 -20.16 -17.19 -3.94
C HIS A 53 -18.77 -17.55 -4.54
N GLY A 54 -17.76 -17.65 -3.68
CA GLY A 54 -16.39 -18.02 -4.06
C GLY A 54 -15.55 -16.89 -4.67
N ALA A 55 -16.10 -15.67 -4.79
CA ALA A 55 -15.32 -14.48 -5.09
C ALA A 55 -14.80 -13.83 -3.80
N THR A 56 -13.66 -13.15 -3.90
CA THR A 56 -13.01 -12.45 -2.81
C THR A 56 -12.83 -10.97 -3.19
N MET A 57 -13.03 -10.08 -2.22
CA MET A 57 -12.60 -8.69 -2.31
C MET A 57 -11.43 -8.45 -1.37
N GLU A 58 -10.45 -7.69 -1.83
CA GLU A 58 -9.29 -7.31 -1.04
C GLU A 58 -9.34 -5.82 -0.75
N VAL A 59 -9.18 -5.46 0.53
CA VAL A 59 -9.05 -4.07 0.98
C VAL A 59 -7.63 -3.85 1.46
N VAL A 60 -6.93 -2.89 0.87
CA VAL A 60 -5.53 -2.56 1.21
C VAL A 60 -5.34 -1.05 1.26
N THR A 61 -4.57 -0.56 2.24
CA THR A 61 -4.15 0.85 2.23
C THR A 61 -2.92 0.99 1.36
N ARG A 62 -2.84 2.05 0.56
CA ARG A 62 -1.68 2.40 -0.26
C ARG A 62 -1.35 3.86 -0.09
N GLY A 63 -0.08 4.23 -0.19
CA GLY A 63 0.33 5.61 -0.36
C GLY A 63 1.69 5.74 -1.02
N THR A 64 2.14 6.98 -1.13
CA THR A 64 3.45 7.35 -1.66
C THR A 64 4.31 7.92 -0.53
N GLN A 65 5.60 7.57 -0.50
CA GLN A 65 6.59 8.17 0.39
C GLN A 65 7.69 8.82 -0.45
N SER A 66 7.97 10.10 -0.20
CA SER A 66 9.08 10.84 -0.81
C SER A 66 10.40 10.57 -0.08
N CYS A 67 11.53 10.93 -0.72
CA CYS A 67 12.87 10.71 -0.19
C CYS A 67 13.18 11.47 1.12
N ASP A 68 12.42 12.52 1.44
CA ASP A 68 12.48 13.23 2.73
C ASP A 68 11.62 12.57 3.83
N GLY A 69 10.94 11.46 3.50
CA GLY A 69 10.12 10.68 4.42
C GLY A 69 8.65 11.13 4.50
N ARG A 70 8.25 12.21 3.82
CA ARG A 70 6.86 12.67 3.78
C ARG A 70 5.97 11.63 3.10
N ILE A 71 4.73 11.51 3.59
CA ILE A 71 3.70 10.63 3.04
C ILE A 71 2.67 11.46 2.29
N GLU A 72 2.36 11.03 1.07
CA GLU A 72 1.44 11.69 0.14
C GLU A 72 0.55 10.64 -0.54
N ASP A 73 -0.52 11.12 -1.20
CA ASP A 73 -1.41 10.31 -2.04
C ASP A 73 -1.87 8.98 -1.43
N HIS A 74 -2.17 8.99 -0.13
CA HIS A 74 -2.59 7.80 0.60
C HIS A 74 -4.11 7.58 0.52
N GLY A 75 -4.52 6.32 0.43
CA GLY A 75 -5.91 5.94 0.22
C GLY A 75 -6.17 4.45 0.42
N ILE A 76 -7.44 4.07 0.30
CA ILE A 76 -7.88 2.68 0.35
C ILE A 76 -8.05 2.19 -1.08
N LEU A 77 -7.36 1.12 -1.43
CA LEU A 77 -7.63 0.35 -2.64
C LEU A 77 -8.56 -0.81 -2.30
N VAL A 78 -9.48 -1.06 -3.22
CA VAL A 78 -10.40 -2.20 -3.17
C VAL A 78 -10.25 -2.97 -4.47
N HIS A 79 -9.79 -4.21 -4.38
CA HIS A 79 -9.57 -5.10 -5.52
C HIS A 79 -10.54 -6.28 -5.50
N GLY A 80 -10.76 -6.85 -6.68
CA GLY A 80 -11.74 -7.92 -6.87
C GLY A 80 -13.17 -7.40 -6.99
N GLY A 81 -14.13 -8.30 -6.84
CA GLY A 81 -15.54 -8.02 -7.03
C GLY A 81 -16.25 -9.11 -7.82
N SER A 82 -17.55 -8.93 -7.99
CA SER A 82 -18.43 -9.83 -8.71
C SER A 82 -19.70 -9.09 -9.10
N ASP A 83 -20.33 -9.53 -10.19
CA ASP A 83 -21.67 -9.07 -10.59
C ASP A 83 -22.77 -9.76 -9.76
N GLU A 84 -22.42 -10.77 -8.96
CA GLU A 84 -23.35 -11.45 -8.07
C GLU A 84 -23.63 -10.65 -6.79
N SER A 85 -24.87 -10.76 -6.30
CA SER A 85 -25.25 -10.15 -5.03
C SER A 85 -24.47 -10.76 -3.86
N ILE A 86 -23.96 -9.92 -2.98
CA ILE A 86 -23.32 -10.35 -1.74
C ILE A 86 -24.35 -10.56 -0.62
N THR A 87 -24.05 -11.45 0.31
CA THR A 87 -24.89 -11.63 1.50
C THR A 87 -24.75 -10.45 2.47
N ALA A 88 -25.76 -10.24 3.33
CA ALA A 88 -25.67 -9.23 4.39
C ALA A 88 -24.51 -9.47 5.38
N THR A 89 -24.06 -10.72 5.51
CA THR A 89 -22.89 -11.08 6.33
C THR A 89 -21.60 -10.62 5.65
N SER A 90 -21.41 -10.95 4.36
CA SER A 90 -20.26 -10.50 3.58
C SER A 90 -20.22 -8.97 3.46
N ALA A 91 -21.37 -8.32 3.31
CA ALA A 91 -21.45 -6.86 3.29
C ALA A 91 -20.96 -6.22 4.60
N ARG A 92 -21.34 -6.79 5.76
CA ARG A 92 -20.85 -6.34 7.07
C ARG A 92 -19.35 -6.61 7.26
N ALA A 93 -18.85 -7.73 6.77
CA ALA A 93 -17.41 -8.03 6.79
C ALA A 93 -16.61 -7.04 5.95
N LEU A 94 -17.10 -6.70 4.75
CA LEU A 94 -16.47 -5.69 3.88
C LEU A 94 -16.49 -4.30 4.54
N ALA A 95 -17.62 -3.90 5.14
CA ALA A 95 -17.71 -2.64 5.87
C ALA A 95 -16.72 -2.56 7.04
N ALA A 96 -16.53 -3.66 7.78
CA ALA A 96 -15.54 -3.74 8.84
C ALA A 96 -14.11 -3.60 8.30
N ALA A 97 -13.78 -4.30 7.21
CA ALA A 97 -12.46 -4.21 6.57
C ALA A 97 -12.13 -2.79 6.09
N LEU A 98 -13.11 -2.10 5.48
CA LEU A 98 -12.98 -0.70 5.08
C LEU A 98 -12.80 0.24 6.27
N THR A 99 -13.52 0.00 7.37
CA THR A 99 -13.40 0.80 8.59
C THR A 99 -12.00 0.68 9.21
N GLU A 100 -11.44 -0.52 9.28
CA GLU A 100 -10.09 -0.71 9.79
C GLU A 100 -9.03 -0.13 8.84
N ALA A 101 -9.22 -0.20 7.53
CA ALA A 101 -8.33 0.46 6.56
C ALA A 101 -8.39 1.99 6.66
N ALA A 102 -9.57 2.57 6.93
CA ALA A 102 -9.71 4.00 7.15
C ALA A 102 -8.94 4.45 8.41
N ARG A 103 -9.04 3.71 9.51
CA ARG A 103 -8.29 3.99 10.74
C ARG A 103 -6.78 3.95 10.54
N GLU A 104 -6.29 3.01 9.74
CA GLU A 104 -4.87 2.94 9.39
C GLU A 104 -4.42 4.21 8.68
N ILE A 105 -5.19 4.67 7.69
CA ILE A 105 -4.88 5.92 6.97
C ILE A 105 -4.89 7.13 7.91
N GLU A 106 -5.89 7.24 8.79
CA GLU A 106 -5.98 8.33 9.76
C GLU A 106 -4.79 8.36 10.75
N SER A 107 -4.10 7.22 10.92
CA SER A 107 -2.91 7.10 11.75
C SER A 107 -1.60 7.45 11.04
N LEU A 108 -1.61 7.57 9.70
CA LEU A 108 -0.48 8.04 8.90
C LEU A 108 -0.40 9.58 9.03
N ARG A 109 0.16 10.05 10.15
CA ARG A 109 0.48 11.46 10.36
C ARG A 109 1.93 11.76 10.03
#